data_AF-A0A9X4RTU5-F1
#
_entry.id   AF-A0A9X4RTU5-F1
#
_cell.length_a   1.000
_cell.length_b   1.000
_cell.length_c   1.000
_cell.angle_alpha   90.00
_cell.angle_beta   90.00
_cell.angle_gamma   90.00
#
_symmetry.space_group_name_H-M   'P 1'
#
loop_
_entity.id
_entity.type
_entity.pdbx_description
1 polymer ?
#
loop_
_entity_poly.entity_id
_entity_poly.type
_entity_poly.pdbx_seq_one_letter_code
_entity_poly.pdbx_strand_id
1 'polypeptide(L)'
;MLKKSLFIGCLSLLIYSCSSPKNVAQEFLEAMNSSQFETAMSLVTEDSQGVLYSIINQQTSEIPPVKVEVKACADLDNSNEAVTCLYVISNDVGENFEKRIKLIKENNQWKVDLTDL
;
A
#
# COMPACT_ATOMS: atom_id res chain seq x y z
N MET A 1 11.55 -45.95 29.02
CA MET A 1 12.37 -45.33 27.95
C MET A 1 11.74 -44.00 27.57
N LEU A 2 12.40 -42.87 27.87
CA LEU A 2 11.96 -41.51 27.50
C LEU A 2 11.97 -41.36 25.98
N LYS A 3 10.86 -40.93 25.36
CA LYS A 3 10.87 -40.37 24.01
C LYS A 3 11.01 -38.85 24.11
N LYS A 4 12.14 -38.36 23.62
CA LYS A 4 12.50 -36.93 23.56
C LYS A 4 11.55 -36.20 22.61
N SER A 5 11.10 -35.05 23.08
CA SER A 5 10.48 -33.95 22.32
C SER A 5 11.38 -33.49 21.17
N LEU A 6 10.79 -33.09 20.06
CA LEU A 6 11.31 -31.94 19.29
C LEU A 6 10.13 -31.20 18.63
N PHE A 7 9.71 -30.12 19.29
CA PHE A 7 9.01 -29.00 18.68
C PHE A 7 9.89 -28.46 17.54
N ILE A 8 9.47 -28.64 16.29
CA ILE A 8 10.05 -27.90 15.17
C ILE A 8 9.20 -26.65 15.03
N GLY A 9 9.65 -25.61 15.72
CA GLY A 9 9.07 -24.28 15.68
C GLY A 9 9.24 -23.63 14.32
N CYS A 10 8.17 -23.00 13.87
CA CYS A 10 8.14 -21.64 13.34
C CYS A 10 9.43 -21.19 12.63
N LEU A 11 9.64 -21.66 11.40
CA LEU A 11 10.55 -20.99 10.47
C LEU A 11 9.69 -20.12 9.56
N SER A 12 9.15 -19.05 10.14
CA SER A 12 8.58 -17.93 9.39
C SER A 12 9.69 -17.36 8.52
N LEU A 13 9.71 -17.77 7.26
CA LEU A 13 10.40 -17.10 6.17
C LEU A 13 9.76 -15.70 6.01
N LEU A 14 10.12 -14.78 6.90
CA LEU A 14 9.98 -13.35 6.65
C LEU A 14 11.06 -12.98 5.65
N ILE A 15 10.81 -13.31 4.39
CA ILE A 15 11.46 -12.68 3.26
C ILE A 15 10.96 -11.23 3.33
N TYR A 16 11.70 -10.37 4.03
CA TYR A 16 11.48 -8.92 3.99
C TYR A 16 11.79 -8.49 2.55
N SER A 17 10.82 -8.62 1.65
CA SER A 17 10.89 -8.04 0.33
C SER A 17 10.94 -6.54 0.54
N CYS A 18 12.12 -5.95 0.32
CA CYS A 18 12.29 -4.52 0.19
C CYS A 18 11.60 -4.09 -1.12
N SER A 19 10.28 -3.96 -1.08
CA SER A 19 9.49 -3.51 -2.23
C SER A 19 9.80 -2.04 -2.49
N SER A 20 10.01 -1.68 -3.76
CA SER A 20 10.21 -0.28 -4.12
C SER A 20 8.96 0.55 -3.80
N PRO A 21 9.08 1.88 -3.58
CA PRO A 21 7.90 2.71 -3.31
C PRO A 21 6.87 2.64 -4.43
N LYS A 22 7.34 2.54 -5.69
CA LYS A 22 6.47 2.38 -6.86
C LYS A 22 5.61 1.12 -6.75
N ASN A 23 6.20 0.01 -6.32
CA ASN A 23 5.47 -1.26 -6.18
C ASN A 23 4.49 -1.20 -5.02
N VAL A 24 4.88 -0.65 -3.87
CA VAL A 24 3.98 -0.47 -2.72
C VAL A 24 2.79 0.42 -3.09
N ALA A 25 3.03 1.52 -3.80
CA ALA A 25 1.98 2.40 -4.28
C ALA A 25 1.02 1.67 -5.25
N GLN A 26 1.57 0.90 -6.20
CA GLN A 26 0.76 0.15 -7.17
C GLN A 26 -0.09 -0.90 -6.46
N GLU A 27 0.50 -1.69 -5.56
CA GLU A 27 -0.17 -2.74 -4.81
C GLU A 27 -1.28 -2.18 -3.92
N PHE A 28 -1.04 -1.05 -3.25
CA PHE A 28 -2.06 -0.36 -2.44
C PHE A 28 -3.24 0.09 -3.31
N LEU A 29 -2.97 0.74 -4.45
CA LEU A 29 -4.03 1.24 -5.34
C LEU A 29 -4.85 0.09 -5.95
N GLU A 30 -4.19 -1.00 -6.35
CA GLU A 30 -4.86 -2.21 -6.86
C GLU A 30 -5.69 -2.90 -5.77
N ALA A 31 -5.18 -2.98 -4.55
CA ALA A 31 -5.89 -3.53 -3.41
C ALA A 31 -7.15 -2.70 -3.09
N MET A 32 -7.04 -1.37 -3.07
CA MET A 32 -8.18 -0.48 -2.90
C MET A 32 -9.23 -0.62 -4.01
N ASN A 33 -8.78 -0.72 -5.27
CA ASN A 33 -9.67 -0.89 -6.42
C ASN A 33 -10.36 -2.26 -6.45
N SER A 34 -9.70 -3.29 -5.91
CA SER A 34 -10.21 -4.68 -5.88
C SER A 34 -10.87 -5.04 -4.54
N SER A 35 -11.13 -4.06 -3.68
CA SER A 35 -11.70 -4.25 -2.33
C SER A 35 -10.92 -5.22 -1.44
N GLN A 36 -9.62 -5.38 -1.66
CA GLN A 36 -8.71 -6.17 -0.82
C GLN A 36 -8.22 -5.31 0.36
N PHE A 37 -9.14 -4.93 1.24
CA PHE A 37 -8.87 -3.93 2.28
C PHE A 37 -7.86 -4.38 3.33
N GLU A 38 -7.76 -5.69 3.61
CA GLU A 38 -6.72 -6.22 4.50
C GLU A 38 -5.31 -6.00 3.92
N THR A 39 -5.13 -6.24 2.62
CA THR A 39 -3.89 -5.95 1.90
C THR A 39 -3.59 -4.45 1.94
N ALA A 40 -4.58 -3.60 1.61
CA ALA A 40 -4.42 -2.15 1.67
C ALA A 40 -4.02 -1.66 3.07
N MET A 41 -4.62 -2.23 4.12
CA MET A 41 -4.30 -1.94 5.51
C MET A 41 -2.86 -2.32 5.87
N SER A 42 -2.36 -3.42 5.32
CA SER A 42 -0.96 -3.83 5.55
C SER A 42 0.08 -2.94 4.85
N LEU A 43 -0.35 -2.09 3.90
CA LEU A 43 0.52 -1.24 3.10
C LEU A 43 0.56 0.23 3.55
N VAL A 44 -0.33 0.63 4.47
CA VAL A 44 -0.33 2.00 5.04
C VAL A 44 0.49 2.07 6.34
N THR A 45 0.90 3.28 6.72
CA THR A 45 1.52 3.53 8.04
C THR A 45 0.52 3.27 9.17
N GLU A 46 1.02 3.04 10.38
CA GLU A 46 0.15 2.83 11.55
C GLU A 46 -0.80 4.02 11.76
N ASP A 47 -0.28 5.24 11.65
CA ASP A 47 -1.04 6.49 11.79
C ASP A 47 -2.12 6.65 10.70
N SER A 48 -1.93 6.02 9.54
CA SER A 48 -2.86 6.11 8.40
C SER A 48 -4.01 5.09 8.46
N GLN A 49 -3.95 4.08 9.34
CA GLN A 49 -4.94 3.01 9.40
C GLN A 49 -6.36 3.54 9.70
N GLY A 50 -6.48 4.51 10.63
CA GLY A 50 -7.76 5.14 10.97
C GLY A 50 -8.35 5.96 9.83
N VAL A 51 -7.49 6.67 9.06
CA VAL A 51 -7.90 7.41 7.86
C VAL A 51 -8.38 6.43 6.80
N LEU A 52 -7.64 5.36 6.54
CA LEU A 52 -8.01 4.32 5.58
C LEU A 52 -9.36 3.68 5.93
N TYR A 53 -9.57 3.34 7.21
CA TYR A 53 -10.85 2.79 7.66
C TYR A 53 -12.02 3.75 7.40
N SER A 54 -11.80 5.04 7.59
CA SER A 54 -12.79 6.08 7.30
C SER A 54 -13.08 6.21 5.81
N ILE A 55 -12.07 6.08 4.94
CA ILE A 55 -12.22 6.08 3.47
C ILE A 55 -13.05 4.86 3.03
N ILE A 56 -12.71 3.67 3.52
CA ILE A 56 -13.40 2.42 3.18
C ILE A 56 -14.89 2.51 3.57
N ASN A 57 -15.19 3.00 4.77
CA ASN A 57 -16.59 3.14 5.22
C ASN A 57 -17.38 4.19 4.44
N GLN A 58 -16.71 5.18 3.84
CA GLN A 58 -17.34 6.20 3.01
C GLN A 58 -17.52 5.76 1.56
N GLN A 59 -16.91 4.66 1.12
CA GLN A 59 -17.18 4.06 -0.19
C GLN A 59 -18.58 3.44 -0.17
N THR A 60 -19.58 4.22 -0.58
CA THR A 60 -21.01 3.89 -0.47
C THR A 60 -21.57 3.16 -1.69
N SER A 61 -20.77 2.82 -2.71
CA SER A 61 -21.29 2.22 -3.96
C SER A 61 -20.22 1.45 -4.74
N GLU A 62 -20.67 0.53 -5.59
CA GLU A 62 -19.87 -0.14 -6.63
C GLU A 62 -19.17 0.91 -7.50
N ILE A 63 -17.96 1.30 -7.12
CA ILE A 63 -17.09 2.07 -8.01
C ILE A 63 -16.67 1.07 -9.09
N PRO A 64 -17.03 1.29 -10.36
CA PRO A 64 -16.60 0.39 -11.42
C PRO A 64 -15.08 0.29 -11.39
N PRO A 65 -14.52 -0.91 -11.59
CA PRO A 65 -13.08 -1.11 -11.50
C PRO A 65 -12.39 -0.18 -12.49
N VAL A 66 -11.57 0.72 -11.97
CA VAL A 66 -10.79 1.64 -12.78
C VAL A 66 -9.40 1.05 -12.99
N LYS A 67 -8.78 1.32 -14.15
CA LYS A 67 -7.37 0.96 -14.31
C LYS A 67 -6.52 1.97 -13.55
N VAL A 68 -5.67 1.49 -12.65
CA VAL A 68 -4.72 2.30 -11.89
C VAL A 68 -3.29 1.97 -12.30
N GLU A 69 -2.48 3.00 -12.55
CA GLU A 69 -1.07 2.81 -12.92
C GLU A 69 -0.18 3.90 -12.30
N VAL A 70 0.83 3.48 -11.54
CA VAL A 70 1.87 4.36 -11.01
C VAL A 70 2.91 4.64 -12.09
N LYS A 71 3.07 5.90 -12.46
CA LYS A 71 3.98 6.33 -13.52
C LYS A 71 5.40 6.52 -13.01
N ALA A 72 5.57 7.41 -12.03
CA ALA A 72 6.86 7.81 -11.50
C ALA A 72 6.77 8.11 -10.00
N CYS A 73 7.89 7.98 -9.29
CA CYS A 73 8.04 8.40 -7.90
C CYS A 73 9.26 9.30 -7.78
N ALA A 74 9.16 10.32 -6.94
CA ALA A 74 10.23 11.27 -6.67
C ALA A 74 10.37 11.54 -5.17
N ASP A 75 11.61 11.71 -4.71
CA ASP A 75 11.91 12.08 -3.33
C ASP A 75 11.38 13.50 -3.04
N LEU A 76 10.80 13.69 -1.86
CA LEU A 76 10.20 14.97 -1.48
C LEU A 76 11.21 15.95 -0.89
N ASP A 77 12.23 15.43 -0.22
CA ASP A 77 13.07 16.20 0.71
C ASP A 77 14.56 15.79 0.67
N ASN A 78 14.97 14.96 -0.31
CA ASN A 78 16.29 14.34 -0.40
C ASN A 78 16.69 13.49 0.82
N SER A 79 15.76 13.14 1.72
CA SER A 79 16.06 12.30 2.89
C SER A 79 16.08 10.81 2.54
N ASN A 80 15.54 10.40 1.39
CA ASN A 80 15.20 9.01 1.04
C ASN A 80 14.23 8.36 2.05
N GLU A 81 13.54 9.15 2.88
CA GLU A 81 12.56 8.67 3.86
C GLU A 81 11.13 8.96 3.43
N ALA A 82 10.92 9.89 2.50
CA ALA A 82 9.62 10.23 1.95
C ALA A 82 9.68 10.40 0.42
N VAL A 83 8.71 9.79 -0.27
CA VAL A 83 8.53 9.93 -1.71
C VAL A 83 7.09 10.25 -2.06
N THR A 84 6.88 10.91 -3.19
CA THR A 84 5.57 11.04 -3.81
C THR A 84 5.55 10.31 -5.14
N CYS A 85 4.55 9.47 -5.33
CA CYS A 85 4.29 8.79 -6.58
C CYS A 85 3.12 9.44 -7.33
N LEU A 86 3.32 9.71 -8.62
CA LEU A 86 2.27 10.10 -9.57
C LEU A 86 1.60 8.82 -10.10
N TYR A 87 0.29 8.76 -10.02
CA TYR A 87 -0.51 7.68 -10.60
C TYR A 87 -1.66 8.22 -11.44
N VAL A 88 -2.08 7.39 -12.39
CA VAL A 88 -3.19 7.67 -13.29
C VAL A 88 -4.32 6.71 -12.99
N ILE A 89 -5.54 7.26 -12.89
CA ILE A 89 -6.78 6.50 -12.87
C ILE A 89 -7.42 6.66 -14.26
N SER A 90 -7.66 5.55 -14.95
CA SER A 90 -8.38 5.53 -16.22
C SER A 90 -9.75 4.92 -16.04
N ASN A 91 -10.79 5.57 -16.55
CA ASN A 91 -12.14 5.01 -16.61
C ASN A 91 -12.42 4.34 -17.98
N ASP A 92 -13.53 3.62 -18.06
CA ASP A 92 -13.91 2.84 -19.25
C ASP A 92 -14.25 3.69 -20.49
N VAL A 93 -14.45 4.99 -20.32
CA VAL A 93 -14.71 5.95 -21.40
C VAL A 93 -13.44 6.65 -21.89
N GLY A 94 -12.27 6.28 -21.35
CA GLY A 94 -10.95 6.75 -21.81
C GLY A 94 -10.48 8.06 -21.18
N GLU A 95 -11.16 8.55 -20.13
CA GLU A 95 -10.68 9.70 -19.36
C GLU A 95 -9.62 9.26 -18.36
N ASN A 96 -8.61 10.11 -18.19
CA ASN A 96 -7.49 9.88 -17.29
C ASN A 96 -7.44 10.98 -16.22
N PHE A 97 -7.33 10.57 -14.97
CA PHE A 97 -7.17 11.46 -13.83
C PHE A 97 -5.81 11.23 -13.18
N GLU A 98 -4.98 12.25 -13.17
CA GLU A 98 -3.69 12.23 -12.48
C GLU A 98 -3.87 12.56 -11.01
N LYS A 99 -3.27 11.73 -10.15
CA LYS A 99 -3.27 11.91 -8.70
C LYS A 99 -1.90 11.58 -8.12
N ARG A 100 -1.69 11.98 -6.87
CA ARG A 100 -0.46 11.75 -6.12
C ARG A 100 -0.73 10.96 -4.86
N ILE A 101 0.23 10.14 -4.48
CA ILE A 101 0.21 9.40 -3.23
C ILE A 101 1.58 9.50 -2.56
N LYS A 102 1.58 9.74 -1.26
CA LYS A 102 2.78 9.88 -0.45
C LYS A 102 3.13 8.53 0.16
N LEU A 103 4.42 8.21 0.18
CA LEU A 103 4.94 7.05 0.88
C LEU A 103 6.09 7.49 1.77
N ILE A 104 6.16 6.89 2.96
CA ILE A 104 7.27 7.08 3.88
C ILE A 104 7.87 5.73 4.26
N LYS A 105 9.11 5.74 4.75
CA LYS A 105 9.70 4.55 5.38
C LYS A 105 9.26 4.44 6.83
N GLU A 106 8.62 3.32 7.15
CA GLU A 106 8.30 2.91 8.51
C GLU A 106 8.95 1.54 8.75
N ASN A 107 9.77 1.43 9.79
CA ASN A 107 10.52 0.18 10.09
C ASN A 107 11.32 -0.38 8.90
N ASN A 108 11.98 0.50 8.14
CA ASN A 108 12.72 0.19 6.90
C ASN A 108 11.87 -0.39 5.75
N GLN A 109 10.54 -0.27 5.82
CA GLN A 109 9.63 -0.66 4.75
C GLN A 109 8.91 0.58 4.23
N TRP A 110 8.67 0.63 2.91
CA TRP A 110 7.82 1.67 2.34
C TRP A 110 6.37 1.41 2.71
N LYS A 111 5.70 2.47 3.16
CA LYS A 111 4.29 2.48 3.53
C LYS A 111 3.61 3.71 2.96
N VAL A 112 2.34 3.58 2.61
CA VAL A 112 1.50 4.69 2.16
C VAL A 112 1.13 5.56 3.36
N ASP A 113 1.35 6.86 3.20
CA ASP A 113 0.98 7.88 4.18
C ASP A 113 -0.27 8.63 3.71
N LEU A 114 -1.33 8.55 4.51
CA LEU A 114 -2.65 9.15 4.27
C LEU A 114 -2.95 10.28 5.26
N THR A 115 -1.99 10.68 6.09
CA THR A 115 -2.21 11.70 7.14
C THR A 115 -2.48 13.10 6.58
N ASP A 116 -2.11 13.35 5.33
CA ASP A 116 -2.32 14.61 4.61
C ASP A 116 -3.63 14.64 3.77
N LEU A 117 -4.51 13.64 3.90
CA LEU A 117 -5.80 13.53 3.17
C LEU A 117 -6.98 14.19 3.88
#